data_AF-A0A7S2BS39-F1
#
_entry.id   AF-A0A7S2BS39-F1
#
_cell.length_a   1.000
_cell.length_b   1.000
_cell.length_c   1.000
_cell.angle_alpha   90.00
_cell.angle_beta   90.00
_cell.angle_gamma   90.00
#
_symmetry.space_group_name_H-M   'P 1'
#
loop_
_entity.id
_entity.type
_entity.pdbx_description
1 polymer ?
#
loop_
_entity_poly.entity_id
_entity_poly.type
_entity_poly.pdbx_seq_one_letter_code
_entity_poly.pdbx_strand_id
1 'polypeptide(L)'
;IRTANWVQYWNDLHRNFDSTFRWHEFMAMALSAYTPDLTPFIKRWEGNKTPILRRVLNRTSDSSILYSARIVIPNTGHIIEIVADHVDDEFITTFVPYGSEECEPAHSLTQWTTEEMRFLWTMNSGNLPNKTTSMLPDILMLQLTHPTTDPTELQVYLSSAIGSEIDIDVYEDSTINCSWADISLEPILWLQSSEQQGINGVTEKAGFREVPHFGKLNGPGGVKSGGIMGTKTTDNGFRFYVRMVHNRAADVGKYSVDDYSKYISQTVDLFTGSNKGYSRHLDSHIGLDISYDQSLDTVAENLDEMGASYHSAGDLITGSNWARGVNGLNVEFLGYYDNMKFKKFELTELDYCSQTGFSFPNKTEDATYCAGNWDKDSSKSSDE
;
A
#
# COMPACT_ATOMS: atom_id res chain seq x y z
N ILE A 1 -18.69 -9.68 -11.77
CA ILE A 1 -17.73 -8.78 -12.47
C ILE A 1 -16.36 -9.46 -12.39
N ARG A 2 -15.47 -9.35 -13.38
CA ARG A 2 -14.09 -9.90 -13.29
C ARG A 2 -13.11 -8.79 -12.90
N THR A 3 -11.95 -9.12 -12.34
CA THR A 3 -10.87 -8.15 -12.05
C THR A 3 -10.52 -7.28 -13.25
N ALA A 4 -10.40 -7.87 -14.44
CA ALA A 4 -10.14 -7.13 -15.67
C ALA A 4 -11.20 -6.08 -16.00
N ASN A 5 -12.47 -6.31 -15.63
CA ASN A 5 -13.54 -5.34 -15.84
C ASN A 5 -13.41 -4.14 -14.90
N TRP A 6 -12.91 -4.34 -13.67
CA TRP A 6 -12.62 -3.25 -12.73
C TRP A 6 -11.44 -2.40 -13.21
N VAL A 7 -10.35 -3.05 -13.62
CA VAL A 7 -9.19 -2.35 -14.22
C VAL A 7 -9.60 -1.54 -15.44
N GLN A 8 -10.37 -2.14 -16.36
CA GLN A 8 -10.88 -1.44 -17.53
C GLN A 8 -11.77 -0.26 -17.11
N TYR A 9 -12.69 -0.47 -16.17
CA TYR A 9 -13.57 0.58 -15.68
C TYR A 9 -12.80 1.76 -15.07
N TRP A 10 -11.77 1.51 -14.25
CA TRP A 10 -10.93 2.58 -13.72
C TRP A 10 -10.16 3.31 -14.82
N ASN A 11 -9.58 2.59 -15.77
CA ASN A 11 -8.92 3.24 -16.91
C ASN A 11 -9.89 4.10 -17.74
N ASP A 12 -11.12 3.64 -17.91
CA ASP A 12 -12.16 4.39 -18.62
C ASP A 12 -12.55 5.66 -17.87
N LEU A 13 -12.59 5.62 -16.52
CA LEU A 13 -12.76 6.81 -15.70
C LEU A 13 -11.56 7.76 -15.83
N HIS A 14 -10.34 7.23 -15.92
CA HIS A 14 -9.08 7.98 -16.01
C HIS A 14 -8.71 8.46 -17.43
N ARG A 15 -9.51 8.17 -18.47
CA ARG A 15 -9.14 8.34 -19.89
C ARG A 15 -8.73 9.77 -20.31
N ASN A 16 -9.13 10.79 -19.55
CA ASN A 16 -8.87 12.20 -19.84
C ASN A 16 -8.07 12.85 -18.70
N PHE A 17 -6.95 12.24 -18.30
CA PHE A 17 -6.10 12.73 -17.21
C PHE A 17 -5.33 14.00 -17.62
N ASP A 18 -6.07 15.09 -17.77
CA ASP A 18 -5.62 16.43 -18.15
C ASP A 18 -6.40 17.52 -17.39
N SER A 19 -6.31 18.78 -17.80
CA SER A 19 -6.99 19.90 -17.13
C SER A 19 -8.52 19.89 -17.22
N THR A 20 -9.11 19.07 -18.08
CA THR A 20 -10.57 18.88 -18.22
C THR A 20 -11.09 17.68 -17.44
N PHE A 21 -10.19 16.94 -16.77
CA PHE A 21 -10.53 15.79 -15.96
C PHE A 21 -11.57 16.13 -14.90
N ARG A 22 -12.57 15.25 -14.74
CA ARG A 22 -13.54 15.33 -13.65
C ARG A 22 -13.18 14.30 -12.59
N TRP A 23 -13.05 14.77 -11.36
CA TRP A 23 -12.72 13.92 -10.23
C TRP A 23 -13.81 12.89 -9.96
N HIS A 24 -13.42 11.65 -9.67
CA HIS A 24 -14.33 10.56 -9.34
C HIS A 24 -13.86 9.82 -8.10
N GLU A 25 -14.73 9.02 -7.48
CA GLU A 25 -14.47 8.43 -6.15
C GLU A 25 -13.18 7.58 -6.09
N PHE A 26 -12.80 6.90 -7.17
CA PHE A 26 -11.57 6.09 -7.23
C PHE A 26 -10.25 6.88 -7.34
N MET A 27 -10.29 8.20 -7.42
CA MET A 27 -9.08 9.04 -7.49
C MET A 27 -8.21 8.99 -6.23
N ALA A 28 -8.79 8.56 -5.11
CA ALA A 28 -8.07 8.31 -3.88
C ALA A 28 -7.35 6.95 -3.87
N MET A 29 -7.38 6.14 -4.94
CA MET A 29 -6.58 4.91 -5.03
C MET A 29 -5.18 5.25 -5.57
N ALA A 30 -4.38 5.92 -4.74
CA ALA A 30 -3.11 6.49 -5.16
C ALA A 30 -1.97 6.25 -4.17
N LEU A 31 -0.77 6.05 -4.70
CA LEU A 31 0.49 6.13 -3.96
C LEU A 31 1.12 7.49 -4.21
N SER A 32 1.37 8.25 -3.15
CA SER A 32 1.99 9.57 -3.21
C SER A 32 3.43 9.52 -2.74
N ALA A 33 4.34 10.07 -3.56
CA ALA A 33 5.76 10.15 -3.28
C ALA A 33 6.32 11.55 -3.53
N TYR A 34 7.41 11.89 -2.86
CA TYR A 34 8.13 13.15 -3.00
C TYR A 34 9.44 13.01 -3.78
N THR A 35 9.76 14.02 -4.58
CA THR A 35 11.08 14.27 -5.19
C THR A 35 11.39 15.76 -5.08
N PRO A 36 12.65 16.20 -4.96
CA PRO A 36 12.96 17.63 -4.95
C PRO A 36 12.79 18.34 -6.31
N ASP A 37 12.65 17.60 -7.41
CA ASP A 37 12.43 18.15 -8.77
C ASP A 37 11.53 17.22 -9.61
N LEU A 38 10.42 17.76 -10.10
CA LEU A 38 9.42 17.03 -10.91
C LEU A 38 9.72 17.07 -12.42
N THR A 39 10.58 17.99 -12.86
CA THR A 39 10.87 18.26 -14.27
C THR A 39 11.23 17.01 -15.07
N PRO A 40 12.14 16.12 -14.60
CA PRO A 40 12.54 14.96 -15.39
C PRO A 40 11.39 13.97 -15.62
N PHE A 41 10.47 13.85 -14.67
CA PHE A 41 9.28 13.02 -14.80
C PHE A 41 8.32 13.58 -15.85
N ILE A 42 8.04 14.88 -15.80
CA ILE A 42 7.17 15.55 -16.78
C ILE A 42 7.73 15.38 -18.19
N LYS A 43 9.02 15.69 -18.39
CA LYS A 43 9.69 15.53 -19.70
C LYS A 43 9.60 14.09 -20.21
N ARG A 44 9.76 13.10 -19.33
CA ARG A 44 9.64 11.68 -19.69
C ARG A 44 8.21 11.33 -20.10
N TRP A 45 7.23 11.68 -19.28
CA TRP A 45 5.84 11.32 -19.51
C TRP A 45 5.27 12.00 -20.75
N GLU A 46 5.55 13.29 -20.95
CA GLU A 46 5.16 14.00 -22.19
C GLU A 46 5.85 13.39 -23.42
N GLY A 47 7.15 13.10 -23.33
CA GLY A 47 7.89 12.44 -24.41
C GLY A 47 7.31 11.07 -24.79
N ASN A 48 6.75 10.36 -23.82
CA ASN A 48 6.08 9.06 -24.00
C ASN A 48 4.57 9.19 -24.28
N LYS A 49 4.03 10.42 -24.38
CA LYS A 49 2.59 10.70 -24.54
C LYS A 49 1.72 10.08 -23.43
N THR A 50 2.26 9.95 -22.23
CA THR A 50 1.51 9.54 -21.04
C THR A 50 0.65 10.73 -20.58
N PRO A 51 -0.68 10.57 -20.42
CA PRO A 51 -1.53 11.59 -19.82
C PRO A 51 -1.10 11.91 -18.38
N ILE A 52 -1.10 13.19 -18.01
CA ILE A 52 -0.62 13.67 -16.70
C ILE A 52 -1.64 14.64 -16.13
N LEU A 53 -2.18 14.32 -14.96
CA LEU A 53 -2.97 15.28 -14.20
C LEU A 53 -2.03 16.15 -13.35
N ARG A 54 -2.05 17.47 -13.57
CA ARG A 54 -1.17 18.42 -12.89
C ARG A 54 -1.95 19.29 -11.93
N ARG A 55 -1.51 19.35 -10.68
CA ARG A 55 -2.11 20.20 -9.64
C ARG A 55 -1.07 20.99 -8.86
N VAL A 56 -1.39 22.22 -8.53
CA VAL A 56 -0.60 23.01 -7.57
C VAL A 56 -1.26 22.93 -6.19
N LEU A 57 -0.44 22.66 -5.18
CA LEU A 57 -0.81 22.62 -3.77
C LEU A 57 -0.28 23.87 -3.09
N ASN A 58 -1.17 24.72 -2.59
CA ASN A 58 -0.80 25.89 -1.83
C ASN A 58 -0.83 25.53 -0.34
N ARG A 59 0.34 25.27 0.23
CA ARG A 59 0.41 24.72 1.57
C ARG A 59 0.32 25.80 2.61
N THR A 60 -0.72 25.74 3.43
CA THR A 60 -0.93 26.68 4.53
C THR A 60 0.06 26.46 5.68
N SER A 61 0.53 25.22 5.88
CA SER A 61 1.40 24.84 7.00
C SER A 61 2.77 25.52 6.98
N ASP A 62 3.36 25.71 5.79
CA ASP A 62 4.70 26.28 5.62
C ASP A 62 4.76 27.37 4.53
N SER A 63 3.60 27.79 4.00
CA SER A 63 3.49 28.74 2.88
C SER A 63 4.28 28.33 1.63
N SER A 64 4.60 27.04 1.49
CA SER A 64 5.28 26.50 0.32
C SER A 64 4.30 26.13 -0.80
N ILE A 65 4.81 26.11 -2.03
CA ILE A 65 4.09 25.61 -3.20
C ILE A 65 4.66 24.24 -3.52
N LEU A 66 3.79 23.23 -3.61
CA LEU A 66 4.15 21.95 -4.21
C LEU A 66 3.44 21.75 -5.55
N TYR A 67 4.14 21.11 -6.46
CA TYR A 67 3.64 20.68 -7.74
C TYR A 67 3.36 19.17 -7.65
N SER A 68 2.12 18.77 -7.91
CA SER A 68 1.68 17.38 -7.98
C SER A 68 1.45 16.98 -9.43
N ALA A 69 2.08 15.89 -9.87
CA ALA A 69 1.77 15.26 -11.13
C ALA A 69 1.36 13.81 -10.90
N ARG A 70 0.23 13.42 -11.50
CA ARG A 70 -0.36 12.09 -11.37
C ARG A 70 -0.43 11.39 -12.70
N ILE A 71 -0.12 10.10 -12.69
CA ILE A 71 -0.30 9.20 -13.83
C ILE A 71 -1.08 7.97 -13.40
N VAL A 72 -1.75 7.33 -14.36
CA VAL A 72 -2.47 6.07 -14.15
C VAL A 72 -1.62 4.92 -14.65
N ILE A 73 -1.57 3.84 -13.88
CA ILE A 73 -0.94 2.59 -14.28
C ILE A 73 -1.94 1.77 -15.10
N PRO A 74 -1.76 1.61 -16.42
CA PRO A 74 -2.81 1.09 -17.30
C PRO A 74 -3.27 -0.33 -16.96
N ASN A 75 -2.41 -1.16 -16.36
CA ASN A 75 -2.75 -2.55 -16.07
C ASN A 75 -3.45 -2.74 -14.73
N THR A 76 -3.52 -1.70 -13.89
CA THR A 76 -4.09 -1.81 -12.54
C THR A 76 -5.11 -0.73 -12.24
N GLY A 77 -5.16 0.35 -13.04
CA GLY A 77 -5.96 1.55 -12.75
C GLY A 77 -5.44 2.36 -11.55
N HIS A 78 -4.39 1.92 -10.86
CA HIS A 78 -3.84 2.64 -9.71
C HIS A 78 -3.16 3.94 -10.16
N ILE A 79 -3.17 4.93 -9.28
CA ILE A 79 -2.55 6.22 -9.52
C ILE A 79 -1.19 6.27 -8.81
N ILE A 80 -0.18 6.78 -9.52
CA ILE A 80 1.06 7.25 -8.89
C ILE A 80 1.03 8.76 -8.92
N GLU A 81 1.15 9.37 -7.75
CA GLU A 81 1.34 10.80 -7.55
C GLU A 81 2.79 11.07 -7.17
N ILE A 82 3.42 11.99 -7.89
CA ILE A 82 4.72 12.54 -7.51
C ILE A 82 4.53 14.02 -7.20
N VAL A 83 4.89 14.41 -5.98
CA VAL A 83 4.95 15.80 -5.54
C VAL A 83 6.39 16.32 -5.51
N ALA A 84 6.57 17.59 -5.82
CA ALA A 84 7.86 18.25 -5.70
C ALA A 84 7.71 19.73 -5.36
N ASP A 85 8.74 20.30 -4.75
CA ASP A 85 8.85 21.74 -4.50
C ASP A 85 9.58 22.51 -5.61
N HIS A 86 9.97 21.82 -6.69
CA HIS A 86 10.54 22.43 -7.89
C HIS A 86 10.00 21.79 -9.17
N VAL A 87 9.81 22.64 -10.17
CA VAL A 87 9.61 22.29 -11.57
C VAL A 87 10.16 23.43 -12.44
N ASP A 88 10.73 23.12 -13.62
CA ASP A 88 11.22 24.13 -14.56
C ASP A 88 10.11 25.15 -14.92
N ASP A 89 10.51 26.42 -15.09
CA ASP A 89 9.61 27.55 -15.39
C ASP A 89 8.67 27.30 -16.59
N GLU A 90 9.12 26.53 -17.57
CA GLU A 90 8.34 26.18 -18.76
C GLU A 90 7.06 25.38 -18.43
N PHE A 91 7.05 24.64 -17.32
CA PHE A 91 5.89 23.83 -16.92
C PHE A 91 5.02 24.49 -15.85
N ILE A 92 5.49 25.50 -15.12
CA ILE A 92 4.76 26.09 -13.97
C ILE A 92 3.32 26.47 -14.36
N THR A 93 3.14 27.12 -15.52
CA THR A 93 1.83 27.58 -16.00
C THR A 93 0.87 26.45 -16.41
N THR A 94 1.34 25.20 -16.47
CA THR A 94 0.53 24.02 -16.80
C THR A 94 -0.12 23.37 -15.57
N PHE A 95 0.29 23.79 -14.36
CA PHE A 95 -0.33 23.33 -13.12
C PHE A 95 -1.51 24.23 -12.76
N VAL A 96 -2.63 23.60 -12.42
CA VAL A 96 -3.85 24.30 -11.98
C VAL A 96 -4.15 23.98 -10.52
N PRO A 97 -4.80 24.86 -9.75
CA PRO A 97 -5.25 24.53 -8.41
C PRO A 97 -6.21 23.34 -8.40
N TYR A 98 -6.36 22.70 -7.26
CA TYR A 98 -7.40 21.69 -7.07
C TYR A 98 -8.80 22.31 -7.20
N GLY A 99 -9.70 21.55 -7.80
CA GLY A 99 -11.13 21.87 -7.88
C GLY A 99 -11.84 21.65 -6.54
N SER A 100 -13.03 22.24 -6.40
CA SER A 100 -13.88 22.06 -5.21
C SER A 100 -14.33 20.61 -4.97
N GLU A 101 -14.38 19.81 -6.04
CA GLU A 101 -14.79 18.41 -6.07
C GLU A 101 -13.63 17.44 -5.82
N GLU A 102 -12.40 17.93 -5.70
CA GLU A 102 -11.20 17.09 -5.71
C GLU A 102 -10.70 16.74 -4.31
N CYS A 103 -11.32 17.30 -3.27
CA CYS A 103 -10.87 17.19 -1.89
C CYS A 103 -9.36 17.49 -1.72
N GLU A 104 -8.95 18.70 -2.08
CA GLU A 104 -7.55 19.16 -1.91
C GLU A 104 -6.96 18.84 -0.52
N PRO A 105 -7.66 19.07 0.62
CA PRO A 105 -7.06 18.85 1.93
C PRO A 105 -6.58 17.40 2.14
N ALA A 106 -7.34 16.41 1.65
CA ALA A 106 -6.96 14.99 1.72
C ALA A 106 -5.80 14.61 0.78
N HIS A 107 -5.36 15.50 -0.11
CA HIS A 107 -4.23 15.28 -1.03
C HIS A 107 -3.04 16.21 -0.77
N SER A 108 -3.14 17.10 0.22
CA SER A 108 -2.18 18.17 0.47
C SER A 108 -0.94 17.78 1.27
N LEU A 109 -0.81 16.51 1.67
CA LEU A 109 0.31 15.95 2.47
C LEU A 109 0.65 16.84 3.70
N THR A 110 -0.37 17.32 4.41
CA THR A 110 -0.25 18.25 5.55
C THR A 110 0.63 17.78 6.70
N GLN A 111 0.91 16.47 6.75
CA GLN A 111 1.73 15.83 7.77
C GLN A 111 3.23 16.14 7.61
N TRP A 112 3.65 16.61 6.44
CA TRP A 112 5.07 16.78 6.09
C TRP A 112 5.36 18.18 5.60
N THR A 113 6.15 19.02 6.26
CA THR A 113 6.66 20.25 5.62
C THR A 113 7.57 19.92 4.43
N THR A 114 7.72 20.87 3.52
CA THR A 114 8.61 20.70 2.36
C THR A 114 10.06 20.48 2.81
N GLU A 115 10.48 21.17 3.87
CA GLU A 115 11.81 21.00 4.47
C GLU A 115 11.99 19.58 5.04
N GLU A 116 10.99 19.04 5.74
CA GLU A 116 11.03 17.66 6.26
C GLU A 116 11.12 16.61 5.15
N MET A 117 10.31 16.74 4.09
CA MET A 117 10.37 15.82 2.95
C MET A 117 11.75 15.84 2.28
N ARG A 118 12.30 17.03 2.06
CA ARG A 118 13.64 17.22 1.48
C ARG A 118 14.74 16.65 2.37
N PHE A 119 14.62 16.87 3.68
CA PHE A 119 15.53 16.32 4.68
C PHE A 119 15.49 14.78 4.65
N LEU A 120 14.30 14.19 4.73
CA LEU A 120 14.11 12.74 4.69
C LEU A 120 14.63 12.12 3.40
N TRP A 121 14.35 12.74 2.25
CA TRP A 121 14.85 12.30 0.95
C TRP A 121 16.38 12.29 0.91
N THR A 122 17.01 13.33 1.45
CA THR A 122 18.47 13.45 1.53
C THR A 122 19.07 12.42 2.50
N MET A 123 18.45 12.24 3.67
CA MET A 123 18.88 11.27 4.69
C MET A 123 18.81 9.82 4.19
N ASN A 124 17.89 9.53 3.26
CA ASN A 124 17.79 8.25 2.56
C ASN A 124 18.66 8.17 1.29
N SER A 125 19.65 9.05 1.16
CA SER A 125 20.62 9.07 0.05
C SER A 125 19.98 9.23 -1.33
N GLY A 126 18.87 9.97 -1.43
CA GLY A 126 18.27 10.29 -2.72
C GLY A 126 19.22 11.05 -3.64
N ASN A 127 19.11 10.82 -4.96
CA ASN A 127 19.99 11.40 -5.98
C ASN A 127 19.23 12.18 -7.04
N LEU A 128 19.83 13.31 -7.45
CA LEU A 128 19.44 14.11 -8.62
C LEU A 128 20.63 14.23 -9.59
N PRO A 129 20.50 13.80 -10.86
CA PRO A 129 19.68 12.71 -11.38
C PRO A 129 20.29 11.34 -11.07
N ASN A 130 19.46 10.29 -10.92
CA ASN A 130 19.97 8.95 -10.65
C ASN A 130 20.28 8.20 -11.97
N LYS A 131 21.54 7.78 -12.15
CA LYS A 131 21.97 7.03 -13.34
C LYS A 131 21.32 5.65 -13.43
N THR A 132 20.91 5.04 -12.32
CA THR A 132 20.28 3.71 -12.32
C THR A 132 18.81 3.75 -12.73
N THR A 133 18.14 4.89 -12.60
CA THR A 133 16.71 5.08 -12.91
C THR A 133 16.48 5.75 -14.27
N SER A 134 17.39 5.56 -15.23
CA SER A 134 17.33 6.23 -16.55
C SER A 134 17.31 7.76 -16.44
N MET A 135 18.08 8.31 -15.48
CA MET A 135 18.18 9.74 -15.18
C MET A 135 16.96 10.37 -14.50
N LEU A 136 16.04 9.57 -13.94
CA LEU A 136 14.99 10.11 -13.10
C LEU A 136 15.52 10.37 -11.67
N PRO A 137 14.99 11.37 -10.96
CA PRO A 137 15.21 11.50 -9.53
C PRO A 137 14.78 10.25 -8.75
N ASP A 138 15.43 10.01 -7.62
CA ASP A 138 14.88 9.08 -6.62
C ASP A 138 13.59 9.67 -6.02
N ILE A 139 12.66 8.80 -5.61
CA ILE A 139 11.39 9.20 -4.98
C ILE A 139 11.33 8.66 -3.54
N LEU A 140 10.75 9.47 -2.64
CA LEU A 140 10.46 9.11 -1.26
C LEU A 140 8.97 8.82 -1.14
N MET A 141 8.57 7.58 -0.88
CA MET A 141 7.15 7.25 -0.65
C MET A 141 6.69 7.87 0.67
N LEU A 142 5.51 8.50 0.68
CA LEU A 142 5.02 9.22 1.87
C LEU A 142 3.66 8.73 2.35
N GLN A 143 2.78 8.40 1.40
CA GLN A 143 1.38 8.13 1.70
C GLN A 143 0.78 7.15 0.70
N LEU A 144 0.02 6.19 1.21
CA LEU A 144 -0.99 5.47 0.45
C LEU A 144 -2.33 6.11 0.74
N THR A 145 -3.07 6.47 -0.30
CA THR A 145 -4.48 6.85 -0.17
C THR A 145 -5.35 5.69 -0.65
N HIS A 146 -6.51 5.51 -0.03
CA HIS A 146 -7.51 4.55 -0.46
C HIS A 146 -8.92 5.14 -0.34
N PRO A 147 -9.80 4.96 -1.33
CA PRO A 147 -11.17 5.47 -1.26
C PRO A 147 -12.02 4.66 -0.27
N THR A 148 -12.97 5.32 0.37
CA THR A 148 -13.93 4.69 1.31
C THR A 148 -15.25 5.45 1.36
N THR A 149 -16.28 4.80 1.89
CA THR A 149 -17.53 5.45 2.32
C THR A 149 -17.49 5.92 3.78
N ASP A 150 -16.55 5.42 4.58
CA ASP A 150 -16.31 5.81 5.96
C ASP A 150 -14.80 5.82 6.26
N PRO A 151 -14.19 7.00 6.52
CA PRO A 151 -12.77 7.11 6.85
C PRO A 151 -12.31 6.28 8.05
N THR A 152 -13.19 5.96 8.98
CA THR A 152 -12.84 5.29 10.24
C THR A 152 -12.86 3.77 10.16
N GLU A 153 -13.45 3.19 9.11
CA GLU A 153 -13.65 1.73 9.01
C GLU A 153 -12.34 0.93 9.08
N LEU A 154 -11.26 1.43 8.46
CA LEU A 154 -9.98 0.71 8.49
C LEU A 154 -9.41 0.67 9.92
N GLN A 155 -9.54 1.75 10.69
CA GLN A 155 -9.09 1.77 12.08
C GLN A 155 -9.92 0.81 12.93
N VAL A 156 -11.25 0.86 12.85
CA VAL A 156 -12.12 -0.06 13.59
C VAL A 156 -11.77 -1.51 13.26
N TYR A 157 -11.55 -1.82 11.97
CA TYR A 157 -11.13 -3.14 11.52
C TYR A 157 -9.78 -3.55 12.14
N LEU A 158 -8.76 -2.71 11.98
CA LEU A 158 -7.41 -3.03 12.46
C LEU A 158 -7.35 -3.14 13.98
N SER A 159 -8.02 -2.24 14.71
CA SER A 159 -8.09 -2.30 16.17
C SER A 159 -8.80 -3.54 16.68
N SER A 160 -9.86 -3.97 15.99
CA SER A 160 -10.56 -5.20 16.32
C SER A 160 -9.70 -6.43 16.00
N ALA A 161 -9.03 -6.45 14.84
CA ALA A 161 -8.16 -7.55 14.45
C ALA A 161 -6.92 -7.67 15.36
N ILE A 162 -6.38 -6.53 15.82
CA ILE A 162 -5.20 -6.49 16.68
C ILE A 162 -5.53 -6.58 18.17
N GLY A 163 -6.78 -6.35 18.56
CA GLY A 163 -7.20 -6.33 19.96
C GLY A 163 -6.67 -5.12 20.74
N SER A 164 -6.20 -4.08 20.05
CA SER A 164 -5.72 -2.82 20.66
C SER A 164 -6.20 -1.61 19.86
N GLU A 165 -6.34 -0.47 20.52
CA GLU A 165 -6.74 0.77 19.84
C GLU A 165 -5.59 1.26 18.94
N ILE A 166 -5.94 1.60 17.69
CA ILE A 166 -5.05 2.27 16.75
C ILE A 166 -5.45 3.73 16.72
N ASP A 167 -4.49 4.58 17.04
CA ASP A 167 -4.66 6.01 16.95
C ASP A 167 -4.82 6.43 15.49
N ILE A 168 -5.85 7.22 15.23
CA ILE A 168 -6.06 7.89 13.95
C ILE A 168 -6.37 9.36 14.15
N ASP A 169 -5.96 10.15 13.17
CA ASP A 169 -6.41 11.52 13.05
C ASP A 169 -7.55 11.58 12.04
N VAL A 170 -8.74 11.97 12.49
CA VAL A 170 -9.93 12.14 11.63
C VAL A 170 -10.11 13.60 11.30
N TYR A 171 -10.37 13.86 10.02
CA TYR A 171 -10.52 15.20 9.50
C TYR A 171 -11.80 15.30 8.65
N GLU A 172 -12.37 16.49 8.65
CA GLU A 172 -13.49 16.85 7.80
C GLU A 172 -13.27 18.26 7.26
N ASP A 173 -13.52 18.45 5.98
CA ASP A 173 -13.43 19.75 5.35
C ASP A 173 -14.62 20.64 5.75
N SER A 174 -14.48 21.95 5.56
CA SER A 174 -15.53 22.90 5.95
C SER A 174 -16.86 22.72 5.19
N THR A 175 -16.85 22.02 4.06
CA THR A 175 -18.03 21.81 3.22
C THR A 175 -18.74 20.50 3.50
N ILE A 176 -18.24 19.66 4.43
CA ILE A 176 -18.66 18.28 4.73
C ILE A 176 -18.67 17.34 3.51
N ASN A 177 -18.17 17.80 2.36
CA ASN A 177 -18.10 16.99 1.14
C ASN A 177 -16.84 16.14 1.11
N CYS A 178 -15.89 16.40 2.01
CA CYS A 178 -14.75 15.54 2.17
C CYS A 178 -14.42 15.28 3.63
N SER A 179 -14.20 14.00 3.92
CA SER A 179 -13.67 13.53 5.19
C SER A 179 -12.58 12.51 4.92
N TRP A 180 -11.54 12.51 5.74
CA TRP A 180 -10.47 11.53 5.64
C TRP A 180 -9.92 11.18 7.02
N ALA A 181 -9.26 10.03 7.12
CA ALA A 181 -8.58 9.61 8.33
C ALA A 181 -7.18 9.11 8.00
N ASP A 182 -6.23 9.45 8.85
CA ASP A 182 -4.84 9.06 8.71
C ASP A 182 -4.45 8.04 9.76
N ILE A 183 -3.88 6.93 9.30
CA ILE A 183 -3.16 5.97 10.13
C ILE A 183 -1.67 6.19 9.90
N SER A 184 -0.94 6.54 10.96
CA SER A 184 0.50 6.73 10.93
C SER A 184 1.20 5.41 11.21
N LEU A 185 1.97 4.90 10.25
CA LEU A 185 2.72 3.66 10.35
C LEU A 185 4.22 3.96 10.43
N GLU A 186 4.94 3.20 11.27
CA GLU A 186 6.40 3.17 11.22
C GLU A 186 6.84 2.22 10.10
N PRO A 187 7.53 2.72 9.06
CA PRO A 187 7.95 1.86 7.98
C PRO A 187 9.07 0.94 8.46
N ILE A 188 8.92 -0.35 8.16
CA ILE A 188 9.97 -1.32 8.41
C ILE A 188 10.92 -1.32 7.21
N LEU A 189 12.08 -0.70 7.41
CA LEU A 189 13.17 -0.77 6.47
C LEU A 189 13.90 -2.10 6.67
N TRP A 190 13.48 -3.12 5.91
CA TRP A 190 14.30 -4.31 5.72
C TRP A 190 15.53 -3.91 4.90
N LEU A 191 16.61 -3.54 5.59
CA LEU A 191 17.93 -3.46 4.97
C LEU A 191 18.32 -4.88 4.57
N GLN A 192 17.99 -5.27 3.33
CA GLN A 192 18.68 -6.38 2.69
C GLN A 192 20.13 -5.91 2.52
N SER A 193 20.98 -6.17 3.53
CA SER A 193 22.41 -5.96 3.37
C SER A 193 22.87 -6.91 2.26
N SER A 194 23.23 -6.36 1.12
CA SER A 194 23.82 -7.10 0.00
C SER A 194 25.25 -7.60 0.32
N GLU A 195 25.63 -7.70 1.59
CA GLU A 195 26.99 -7.98 2.06
C GLU A 195 27.30 -9.49 2.19
N GLN A 196 26.67 -10.32 1.36
CA GLN A 196 26.99 -11.76 1.26
C GLN A 196 27.33 -12.27 -0.14
N GLN A 197 27.55 -11.41 -1.14
CA GLN A 197 28.08 -11.85 -2.45
C GLN A 197 29.62 -11.90 -2.53
N GLY A 198 30.31 -12.04 -1.39
CA GLY A 198 31.74 -11.79 -1.30
C GLY A 198 32.62 -12.86 -0.67
N ILE A 199 32.23 -14.14 -0.56
CA ILE A 199 33.19 -15.20 -0.17
C ILE A 199 32.97 -16.48 -1.00
N ASN A 200 34.03 -16.89 -1.68
CA ASN A 200 34.10 -18.06 -2.55
C ASN A 200 33.63 -19.37 -1.88
N GLY A 201 32.70 -20.06 -2.54
CA GLY A 201 32.80 -21.51 -2.71
C GLY A 201 32.29 -22.43 -1.62
N VAL A 202 31.12 -22.17 -1.03
CA VAL A 202 30.30 -23.23 -0.41
C VAL A 202 28.82 -22.98 -0.71
N THR A 203 28.19 -23.89 -1.44
CA THR A 203 26.73 -23.96 -1.57
C THR A 203 26.13 -24.45 -0.24
N GLU A 204 25.89 -23.54 0.69
CA GLU A 204 24.94 -23.78 1.78
C GLU A 204 23.54 -23.35 1.33
N LYS A 205 22.60 -24.29 1.46
CA LYS A 205 21.16 -24.05 1.30
C LYS A 205 20.76 -22.89 2.21
N ALA A 206 19.92 -22.00 1.71
CA ALA A 206 19.26 -20.95 2.46
C ALA A 206 18.51 -21.56 3.67
N GLY A 207 19.19 -21.59 4.81
CA GLY A 207 18.61 -21.82 6.12
C GLY A 207 18.43 -20.47 6.76
N PHE A 208 17.18 -20.12 7.05
CA PHE A 208 16.87 -19.03 7.98
C PHE A 208 17.63 -19.32 9.29
N ARG A 209 18.54 -18.42 9.65
CA ARG A 209 19.28 -18.50 10.91
C ARG A 209 18.88 -17.31 11.78
N GLU A 210 18.59 -17.67 13.02
CA GLU A 210 18.12 -16.87 14.17
C GLU A 210 18.41 -15.36 14.09
N VAL A 211 17.33 -14.58 14.21
CA VAL A 211 17.33 -13.11 14.21
C VAL A 211 17.27 -12.61 15.66
N PRO A 212 18.14 -11.68 16.11
CA PRO A 212 17.93 -10.96 17.35
C PRO A 212 16.82 -9.90 17.18
N HIS A 213 15.81 -9.96 18.05
CA HIS A 213 14.54 -9.21 18.04
C HIS A 213 14.70 -7.68 18.22
N PHE A 214 14.09 -6.81 17.39
CA PHE A 214 14.06 -5.35 17.59
C PHE A 214 12.93 -4.57 16.87
N GLY A 215 12.15 -3.78 17.63
CA GLY A 215 11.15 -2.79 17.17
C GLY A 215 10.14 -2.44 18.29
N LYS A 216 9.58 -1.23 18.32
CA LYS A 216 8.63 -0.77 19.37
C LYS A 216 7.50 0.04 18.74
N LEU A 217 6.26 -0.18 19.16
CA LEU A 217 5.21 0.84 19.12
C LEU A 217 5.22 1.65 20.43
N ASN A 218 5.07 2.97 20.33
CA ASN A 218 4.97 3.87 21.47
C ASN A 218 3.56 3.80 22.07
N GLY A 219 3.33 2.90 23.03
CA GLY A 219 2.13 2.93 23.88
C GLY A 219 2.26 3.96 25.03
N PRO A 220 1.17 4.65 25.42
CA PRO A 220 1.21 5.56 26.55
C PRO A 220 1.13 4.78 27.87
N GLY A 221 2.26 4.68 28.58
CA GLY A 221 2.26 4.46 30.03
C GLY A 221 2.89 3.17 30.56
N GLY A 222 4.19 3.26 30.89
CA GLY A 222 4.76 2.79 32.16
C GLY A 222 4.97 1.30 32.40
N VAL A 223 6.23 0.83 32.28
CA VAL A 223 7.11 0.40 33.39
C VAL A 223 8.57 0.42 32.89
N LYS A 224 9.47 1.00 33.68
CA LYS A 224 10.92 0.94 33.44
C LYS A 224 11.48 -0.39 33.97
N SER A 225 12.00 -1.24 33.08
CA SER A 225 12.95 -2.30 33.45
C SER A 225 14.17 -2.27 32.54
N GLY A 226 15.33 -2.50 33.16
CA GLY A 226 16.67 -2.22 32.67
C GLY A 226 17.08 -2.95 31.38
N GLY A 227 18.01 -2.32 30.67
CA GLY A 227 18.29 -2.55 29.27
C GLY A 227 19.00 -3.85 28.90
N ILE A 228 18.74 -4.25 27.66
CA ILE A 228 19.62 -5.01 26.79
C ILE A 228 19.54 -4.35 25.40
N MET A 229 20.69 -4.30 24.73
CA MET A 229 21.06 -3.53 23.55
C MET A 229 20.07 -3.67 22.38
N GLY A 230 19.22 -2.67 22.20
CA GLY A 230 18.35 -2.44 21.04
C GLY A 230 19.12 -1.86 19.86
N THR A 231 19.12 -2.47 18.68
CA THR A 231 19.49 -1.72 17.46
C THR A 231 18.58 -0.51 17.37
N LYS A 232 19.16 0.69 17.37
CA LYS A 232 18.45 1.95 17.17
C LYS A 232 17.52 1.78 15.96
N THR A 233 16.21 1.73 16.19
CA THR A 233 15.32 2.47 15.29
C THR A 233 15.88 3.89 15.31
N THR A 234 16.45 4.30 14.17
CA THR A 234 16.85 5.69 14.03
C THR A 234 15.54 6.45 14.07
N ASP A 235 15.23 7.04 15.22
CA ASP A 235 14.09 7.91 15.50
C ASP A 235 14.23 9.19 14.66
N ASN A 236 14.29 9.01 13.34
CA ASN A 236 14.46 10.05 12.34
C ASN A 236 13.10 10.70 12.05
N GLY A 237 12.04 10.34 12.79
CA GLY A 237 10.69 10.87 12.64
C GLY A 237 9.98 10.45 11.35
N PHE A 238 10.54 9.53 10.55
CA PHE A 238 9.88 9.10 9.32
C PHE A 238 8.65 8.24 9.63
N ARG A 239 7.55 8.55 8.98
CA ARG A 239 6.25 7.88 9.07
C ARG A 239 5.78 7.61 7.65
N PHE A 240 4.99 6.57 7.49
CA PHE A 240 4.24 6.32 6.28
C PHE A 240 2.76 6.41 6.61
N TYR A 241 1.99 7.16 5.83
CA TYR A 241 0.57 7.34 6.12
C TYR A 241 -0.28 6.44 5.23
N VAL A 242 -1.23 5.73 5.85
CA VAL A 242 -2.37 5.15 5.13
C VAL A 242 -3.57 6.05 5.38
N ARG A 243 -4.05 6.68 4.32
CA ARG A 243 -5.15 7.64 4.35
C ARG A 243 -6.40 7.06 3.71
N MET A 244 -7.49 7.00 4.47
CA MET A 244 -8.80 6.63 3.95
C MET A 244 -9.57 7.89 3.57
N VAL A 245 -9.99 8.04 2.32
CA VAL A 245 -10.66 9.26 1.82
C VAL A 245 -12.09 8.97 1.40
N HIS A 246 -13.04 9.72 1.97
CA HIS A 246 -14.42 9.79 1.49
C HIS A 246 -14.68 11.16 0.88
N ASN A 247 -14.70 11.22 -0.45
CA ASN A 247 -14.99 12.43 -1.21
C ASN A 247 -16.41 12.35 -1.81
N ARG A 248 -17.37 12.98 -1.14
CA ARG A 248 -18.79 13.03 -1.51
C ARG A 248 -19.08 13.98 -2.69
N ALA A 249 -18.15 14.87 -3.01
CA ALA A 249 -18.28 15.77 -4.17
C ALA A 249 -17.77 15.14 -5.47
N ALA A 250 -17.06 14.00 -5.39
CA ALA A 250 -16.55 13.31 -6.56
C ALA A 250 -17.68 12.69 -7.38
N ASP A 251 -17.47 12.59 -8.69
CA ASP A 251 -18.40 11.87 -9.57
C ASP A 251 -18.45 10.39 -9.22
N VAL A 252 -19.67 9.85 -9.18
CA VAL A 252 -19.93 8.41 -9.13
C VAL A 252 -20.19 7.94 -10.56
N GLY A 253 -19.35 7.03 -11.05
CA GLY A 253 -19.52 6.44 -12.37
C GLY A 253 -20.61 5.35 -12.38
N LYS A 254 -20.40 4.31 -13.20
CA LYS A 254 -21.31 3.16 -13.27
C LYS A 254 -21.33 2.33 -11.97
N TYR A 255 -20.18 2.24 -11.32
CA TYR A 255 -19.98 1.53 -10.06
C TYR A 255 -19.35 2.48 -9.05
N SER A 256 -19.82 2.43 -7.80
CA SER A 256 -19.28 3.21 -6.70
C SER A 256 -18.13 2.51 -5.98
N VAL A 257 -17.48 3.22 -5.06
CA VAL A 257 -16.51 2.62 -4.12
C VAL A 257 -17.13 1.51 -3.27
N ASP A 258 -18.40 1.69 -2.84
CA ASP A 258 -19.15 0.66 -2.09
C ASP A 258 -19.39 -0.61 -2.93
N ASP A 259 -19.70 -0.47 -4.23
CA ASP A 259 -19.82 -1.61 -5.13
C ASP A 259 -18.50 -2.39 -5.25
N TYR A 260 -17.37 -1.67 -5.32
CA TYR A 260 -16.04 -2.27 -5.36
C TYR A 260 -15.71 -2.99 -4.05
N SER A 261 -15.96 -2.33 -2.91
CA SER A 261 -15.79 -2.89 -1.56
C SER A 261 -16.54 -4.22 -1.42
N LYS A 262 -17.85 -4.23 -1.73
CA LYS A 262 -18.69 -5.44 -1.69
C LYS A 262 -18.17 -6.53 -2.61
N TYR A 263 -17.76 -6.18 -3.83
CA TYR A 263 -17.20 -7.15 -4.78
C TYR A 263 -15.94 -7.81 -4.23
N ILE A 264 -14.98 -7.05 -3.70
CA ILE A 264 -13.74 -7.59 -3.16
C ILE A 264 -14.01 -8.45 -1.93
N SER A 265 -14.77 -7.96 -0.94
CA SER A 265 -15.10 -8.71 0.26
C SER A 265 -15.78 -10.04 -0.06
N GLN A 266 -16.82 -10.03 -0.90
CA GLN A 266 -17.52 -11.25 -1.32
C GLN A 266 -16.61 -12.21 -2.09
N THR A 267 -15.70 -11.68 -2.92
CA THR A 267 -14.76 -12.52 -3.68
C THR A 267 -13.73 -13.16 -2.76
N VAL A 268 -13.18 -12.42 -1.80
CA VAL A 268 -12.26 -12.98 -0.80
C VAL A 268 -12.97 -14.03 0.04
N ASP A 269 -14.15 -13.74 0.59
CA ASP A 269 -14.92 -14.69 1.42
C ASP A 269 -15.39 -15.94 0.65
N LEU A 270 -15.50 -15.87 -0.68
CA LEU A 270 -15.85 -17.03 -1.51
C LEU A 270 -14.70 -18.05 -1.61
N PHE A 271 -13.46 -17.57 -1.65
CA PHE A 271 -12.26 -18.40 -1.89
C PHE A 271 -11.40 -18.61 -0.63
N THR A 272 -11.58 -17.77 0.37
CA THR A 272 -10.88 -17.82 1.66
C THR A 272 -11.90 -17.98 2.78
N GLY A 273 -11.58 -18.75 3.82
CA GLY A 273 -12.37 -18.83 5.05
C GLY A 273 -11.49 -18.61 6.28
N SER A 274 -11.80 -19.25 7.40
CA SER A 274 -10.92 -19.27 8.58
C SER A 274 -9.70 -20.17 8.35
N ASN A 275 -8.54 -19.56 8.12
CA ASN A 275 -7.27 -20.23 7.83
C ASN A 275 -7.37 -21.32 6.74
N LYS A 276 -8.05 -21.01 5.63
CA LYS A 276 -8.18 -21.95 4.52
C LYS A 276 -8.41 -21.24 3.21
N GLY A 277 -7.86 -21.82 2.15
CA GLY A 277 -8.00 -21.29 0.81
C GLY A 277 -7.34 -19.93 0.67
N TYR A 278 -7.35 -19.41 -0.54
CA TYR A 278 -6.64 -18.20 -0.90
C TYR A 278 -7.45 -17.49 -1.98
N SER A 279 -7.44 -16.17 -1.91
CA SER A 279 -7.94 -15.33 -2.97
C SER A 279 -6.78 -14.50 -3.46
N ARG A 280 -6.53 -14.51 -4.78
CA ARG A 280 -5.54 -13.60 -5.38
C ARG A 280 -5.78 -12.13 -5.09
N HIS A 281 -7.00 -11.77 -4.68
CA HIS A 281 -7.31 -10.41 -4.26
C HIS A 281 -6.64 -10.03 -2.95
N LEU A 282 -6.27 -11.01 -2.11
CA LEU A 282 -5.50 -10.79 -0.88
C LEU A 282 -4.13 -10.16 -1.17
N ASP A 283 -3.53 -10.34 -2.35
CA ASP A 283 -2.26 -9.69 -2.71
C ASP A 283 -2.36 -8.16 -2.86
N SER A 284 -3.58 -7.63 -3.00
CA SER A 284 -3.83 -6.19 -2.96
C SER A 284 -4.06 -5.76 -1.52
N HIS A 285 -2.97 -5.74 -0.73
CA HIS A 285 -3.00 -5.46 0.70
C HIS A 285 -1.98 -4.39 1.14
N ILE A 286 -2.17 -3.90 2.36
CA ILE A 286 -1.08 -3.33 3.16
C ILE A 286 -0.53 -4.38 4.11
N GLY A 287 0.79 -4.38 4.34
CA GLY A 287 1.45 -5.21 5.33
C GLY A 287 1.66 -4.46 6.64
N LEU A 288 1.29 -5.08 7.75
CA LEU A 288 1.47 -4.55 9.11
C LEU A 288 2.25 -5.57 9.93
N ASP A 289 3.43 -5.20 10.39
CA ASP A 289 4.17 -6.01 11.34
C ASP A 289 3.67 -5.72 12.76
N ILE A 290 3.22 -6.78 13.42
CA ILE A 290 2.64 -6.75 14.77
C ILE A 290 3.48 -7.57 15.75
N SER A 291 4.70 -7.96 15.37
CA SER A 291 5.57 -8.89 16.14
C SER A 291 5.83 -8.47 17.58
N TYR A 292 5.55 -7.21 17.94
CA TYR A 292 5.77 -6.67 19.29
C TYR A 292 4.51 -6.54 20.13
N ASP A 293 3.34 -6.54 19.48
CA ASP A 293 2.08 -6.23 20.15
C ASP A 293 1.32 -7.49 20.54
N GLN A 294 1.37 -8.53 19.69
CA GLN A 294 0.62 -9.77 19.86
C GLN A 294 1.08 -10.84 18.87
N SER A 295 0.63 -12.07 19.10
CA SER A 295 0.84 -13.19 18.18
C SER A 295 -0.14 -13.18 17.01
N LEU A 296 0.26 -13.81 15.91
CA LEU A 296 -0.62 -14.08 14.77
C LEU A 296 -1.75 -15.05 15.12
N ASP A 297 -1.57 -15.91 16.14
CA ASP A 297 -2.63 -16.74 16.71
C ASP A 297 -3.75 -15.87 17.28
N THR A 298 -3.40 -14.86 18.10
CA THR A 298 -4.36 -13.91 18.69
C THR A 298 -5.10 -13.13 17.60
N VAL A 299 -4.39 -12.61 16.59
CA VAL A 299 -5.02 -11.96 15.43
C VAL A 299 -6.02 -12.89 14.76
N ALA A 300 -5.63 -14.13 14.52
CA ALA A 300 -6.49 -15.09 13.85
C ALA A 300 -7.75 -15.44 14.67
N GLU A 301 -7.69 -15.43 16.00
CA GLU A 301 -8.87 -15.53 16.86
C GLU A 301 -9.78 -14.31 16.69
N ASN A 302 -9.22 -13.11 16.74
CA ASN A 302 -10.00 -11.87 16.53
C ASN A 302 -10.64 -11.81 15.13
N LEU A 303 -9.92 -12.25 14.09
CA LEU A 303 -10.42 -12.34 12.72
C LEU A 303 -11.60 -13.31 12.61
N ASP A 304 -11.53 -14.46 13.29
CA ASP A 304 -12.65 -15.40 13.37
C ASP A 304 -13.87 -14.79 14.06
N GLU A 305 -13.66 -14.08 15.17
CA GLU A 305 -14.74 -13.44 15.94
C GLU A 305 -15.48 -12.37 15.13
N MET A 306 -14.76 -11.60 14.30
CA MET A 306 -15.37 -10.60 13.41
C MET A 306 -15.88 -11.17 12.08
N GLY A 307 -15.66 -12.46 11.81
CA GLY A 307 -16.01 -13.09 10.54
C GLY A 307 -15.21 -12.55 9.35
N ALA A 308 -13.94 -12.21 9.55
CA ALA A 308 -13.01 -11.86 8.49
C ALA A 308 -12.28 -13.10 7.99
N SER A 309 -12.47 -13.44 6.71
CA SER A 309 -11.75 -14.56 6.09
C SER A 309 -10.26 -14.24 5.98
N TYR A 310 -9.42 -15.23 6.25
CA TYR A 310 -7.96 -15.07 6.18
C TYR A 310 -7.25 -16.39 5.87
N HIS A 311 -6.01 -16.29 5.41
CA HIS A 311 -5.09 -17.43 5.27
C HIS A 311 -3.84 -17.18 6.11
N SER A 312 -3.39 -18.19 6.85
CA SER A 312 -2.12 -18.14 7.59
C SER A 312 -1.08 -19.01 6.93
N ALA A 313 0.10 -18.45 6.68
CA ALA A 313 1.25 -19.15 6.12
C ALA A 313 2.54 -18.58 6.68
N GLY A 314 3.58 -19.41 6.71
CA GLY A 314 4.86 -19.06 7.30
C GLY A 314 5.57 -20.31 7.80
N ASP A 315 6.57 -20.11 8.64
CA ASP A 315 7.19 -21.18 9.40
C ASP A 315 6.57 -21.33 10.80
N LEU A 316 7.24 -22.05 11.70
CA LEU A 316 6.72 -22.36 13.04
C LEU A 316 6.78 -21.21 14.02
N ILE A 317 7.52 -20.17 13.68
CA ILE A 317 7.86 -19.07 14.58
C ILE A 317 7.32 -17.79 13.99
N THR A 318 7.44 -17.58 12.68
CA THR A 318 7.05 -16.36 11.99
C THR A 318 6.26 -16.66 10.74
N GLY A 319 5.36 -15.74 10.39
CA GLY A 319 4.63 -15.81 9.15
C GLY A 319 3.71 -14.62 8.99
N SER A 320 2.62 -14.84 8.27
CA SER A 320 1.61 -13.82 8.06
C SER A 320 0.20 -14.38 8.08
N ASN A 321 -0.74 -13.51 8.46
CA ASN A 321 -2.17 -13.70 8.23
C ASN A 321 -2.61 -12.74 7.12
N TRP A 322 -2.85 -13.26 5.91
CA TRP A 322 -3.46 -12.50 4.81
C TRP A 322 -4.97 -12.48 4.98
N ALA A 323 -5.53 -11.34 5.33
CA ALA A 323 -6.92 -11.21 5.75
C ALA A 323 -7.73 -10.29 4.83
N ARG A 324 -9.02 -10.62 4.70
CA ARG A 324 -10.03 -9.73 4.13
C ARG A 324 -10.09 -8.45 4.97
N GLY A 325 -9.73 -7.33 4.38
CA GLY A 325 -9.89 -6.02 5.01
C GLY A 325 -11.24 -5.37 4.70
N VAL A 326 -11.22 -4.03 4.56
CA VAL A 326 -12.39 -3.17 4.35
C VAL A 326 -12.20 -2.30 3.11
N ASN A 327 -13.29 -1.84 2.50
CA ASN A 327 -13.26 -0.92 1.35
C ASN A 327 -12.49 -1.46 0.13
N GLY A 328 -12.33 -2.78 0.04
CA GLY A 328 -11.52 -3.44 -0.99
C GLY A 328 -10.00 -3.33 -0.79
N LEU A 329 -9.53 -2.85 0.37
CA LEU A 329 -8.13 -2.91 0.81
C LEU A 329 -7.96 -4.09 1.77
N ASN A 330 -7.15 -5.07 1.39
CA ASN A 330 -6.84 -6.21 2.26
C ASN A 330 -5.68 -5.88 3.20
N VAL A 331 -5.46 -6.73 4.22
CA VAL A 331 -4.41 -6.52 5.21
C VAL A 331 -3.64 -7.82 5.40
N GLU A 332 -2.32 -7.74 5.31
CA GLU A 332 -1.41 -8.78 5.75
C GLU A 332 -0.88 -8.40 7.13
N PHE A 333 -1.12 -9.23 8.14
CA PHE A 333 -0.46 -9.09 9.43
C PHE A 333 0.78 -9.97 9.44
N LEU A 334 1.97 -9.38 9.56
CA LEU A 334 3.25 -10.07 9.70
C LEU A 334 3.58 -10.17 11.19
N GLY A 335 4.06 -11.32 11.66
CA GLY A 335 4.29 -11.51 13.09
C GLY A 335 4.90 -12.84 13.46
N TYR A 336 4.80 -13.18 14.75
CA TYR A 336 5.16 -14.49 15.27
C TYR A 336 3.93 -15.34 15.62
N TYR A 337 4.06 -16.66 15.53
CA TYR A 337 3.09 -17.63 16.03
C TYR A 337 3.49 -18.08 17.45
N ASP A 338 2.55 -18.06 18.38
CA ASP A 338 2.75 -18.59 19.74
C ASP A 338 2.24 -20.04 19.88
N ASN A 339 1.65 -20.57 18.81
CA ASN A 339 1.08 -21.91 18.71
C ASN A 339 -0.12 -22.16 19.65
N MET A 340 -0.80 -21.12 20.15
CA MET A 340 -2.03 -21.28 20.90
C MET A 340 -3.16 -21.78 19.99
N LYS A 341 -3.34 -21.13 18.84
CA LYS A 341 -4.36 -21.44 17.83
C LYS A 341 -3.82 -22.39 16.77
N PHE A 342 -2.74 -22.01 16.09
CA PHE A 342 -2.17 -22.78 14.99
C PHE A 342 -1.17 -23.80 15.49
N LYS A 343 -1.38 -25.06 15.14
CA LYS A 343 -0.36 -26.10 15.33
C LYS A 343 0.53 -26.18 14.08
N LYS A 344 1.75 -26.69 14.26
CA LYS A 344 2.79 -26.88 13.22
C LYS A 344 2.30 -27.32 11.83
N PHE A 345 1.25 -28.13 11.75
CA PHE A 345 0.75 -28.72 10.50
C PHE A 345 -0.49 -28.01 9.92
N GLU A 346 -0.95 -26.93 10.56
CA GLU A 346 -2.13 -26.15 10.16
C GLU A 346 -1.76 -24.90 9.35
N LEU A 347 -0.49 -24.53 9.35
CA LEU A 347 0.05 -23.51 8.45
C LEU A 347 0.31 -24.17 7.09
N THR A 348 -0.36 -23.67 6.06
CA THR A 348 -0.20 -24.17 4.69
C THR A 348 0.37 -23.06 3.83
N GLU A 349 1.28 -23.40 2.91
CA GLU A 349 1.78 -22.43 1.95
C GLU A 349 0.63 -21.86 1.11
N LEU A 350 0.77 -20.60 0.71
CA LEU A 350 -0.15 -19.96 -0.22
C LEU A 350 -0.08 -20.66 -1.57
N ASP A 351 -1.23 -21.07 -2.09
CA ASP A 351 -1.34 -21.59 -3.45
C ASP A 351 -1.68 -20.47 -4.43
N TYR A 352 -0.63 -19.84 -4.94
CA TYR A 352 -0.73 -18.81 -5.97
C TYR A 352 -1.15 -19.34 -7.35
N CYS A 353 -1.09 -20.66 -7.58
CA CYS A 353 -1.26 -21.24 -8.92
C CYS A 353 -2.66 -21.83 -9.15
N SER A 354 -3.45 -22.14 -8.13
CA SER A 354 -4.83 -22.57 -8.37
C SER A 354 -5.72 -21.41 -8.76
N GLN A 355 -6.52 -21.61 -9.82
CA GLN A 355 -7.55 -20.65 -10.26
C GLN A 355 -8.58 -20.34 -9.17
N THR A 356 -8.66 -21.20 -8.16
CA THR A 356 -9.56 -21.11 -7.02
C THR A 356 -8.85 -20.74 -5.71
N GLY A 357 -7.51 -20.64 -5.71
CA GLY A 357 -6.66 -20.49 -4.52
C GLY A 357 -6.79 -21.60 -3.46
N PHE A 358 -7.12 -22.84 -3.83
CA PHE A 358 -7.16 -23.96 -2.88
C PHE A 358 -5.91 -24.84 -3.00
N SER A 359 -5.05 -24.83 -1.99
CA SER A 359 -4.03 -25.87 -1.77
C SER A 359 -4.72 -27.17 -1.32
N PHE A 360 -4.67 -28.21 -2.16
CA PHE A 360 -5.18 -29.54 -1.74
C PHE A 360 -4.11 -30.26 -0.90
N PRO A 361 -4.42 -30.74 0.32
CA PRO A 361 -3.43 -31.24 1.29
C PRO A 361 -2.67 -32.52 0.89
N ASN A 362 -2.90 -33.07 -0.31
CA ASN A 362 -2.27 -34.32 -0.78
C ASN A 362 -1.70 -34.24 -2.21
N LYS A 363 -1.46 -33.04 -2.75
CA LYS A 363 -0.74 -32.88 -4.03
C LYS A 363 0.59 -32.17 -3.80
N THR A 364 1.64 -32.96 -3.62
CA THR A 364 3.03 -32.49 -3.59
C THR A 364 3.57 -32.04 -4.95
N GLU A 365 2.71 -31.92 -5.98
CA GLU A 365 3.09 -31.46 -7.32
C GLU A 365 2.87 -29.95 -7.53
N ASP A 366 2.25 -29.24 -6.58
CA ASP A 366 1.87 -27.83 -6.77
C ASP A 366 2.97 -26.82 -6.38
N ALA A 367 4.13 -27.28 -5.91
CA ALA A 367 5.27 -26.42 -5.55
C ALA A 367 6.42 -26.52 -6.57
N THR A 368 6.23 -25.94 -7.76
CA THR A 368 7.34 -25.47 -8.62
C THR A 368 6.82 -24.33 -9.51
N TYR A 369 6.53 -23.17 -8.90
CA TYR A 369 6.31 -21.86 -9.55
C TYR A 369 5.58 -21.94 -10.92
N CYS A 370 4.30 -22.35 -10.90
CA CYS A 370 3.40 -22.48 -12.06
C CYS A 370 4.07 -22.97 -13.36
N ALA A 371 4.81 -24.09 -13.30
CA ALA A 371 5.45 -24.67 -14.48
C ALA A 371 4.43 -25.09 -15.54
N GLY A 372 4.21 -24.22 -16.53
CA GLY A 372 3.65 -24.53 -17.85
C GLY A 372 2.15 -24.25 -18.01
N ASN A 373 1.81 -23.08 -18.57
CA ASN A 373 0.81 -22.92 -19.66
C ASN A 373 0.47 -21.46 -20.02
N TRP A 374 1.09 -20.44 -19.41
CA TRP A 374 0.81 -19.04 -19.83
C TRP A 374 1.18 -18.74 -21.30
N ASP A 375 2.16 -19.45 -21.88
CA ASP A 375 2.56 -19.28 -23.29
C ASP A 375 1.62 -19.91 -24.33
N LYS A 376 0.58 -20.65 -23.94
CA LYS A 376 -0.28 -21.33 -24.93
C LYS A 376 -1.54 -20.55 -25.35
N ASP A 377 -1.92 -19.49 -24.62
CA ASP A 377 -3.09 -18.68 -24.97
C ASP A 377 -2.76 -17.29 -25.53
N SER A 378 -1.51 -16.83 -25.47
CA SER A 378 -1.09 -15.53 -26.04
C SER A 378 -0.82 -15.57 -27.55
N SER A 379 -0.84 -16.75 -28.20
CA SER A 379 -0.61 -16.92 -29.64
C SER A 379 -1.88 -16.98 -30.50
N LYS A 380 -3.05 -16.59 -29.97
CA LYS A 380 -4.34 -16.64 -30.70
C LYS A 380 -5.09 -15.32 -30.86
N SER A 381 -4.44 -14.16 -30.77
CA SER A 381 -5.10 -12.90 -31.17
C SER A 381 -4.18 -11.94 -31.93
N SER A 382 -3.73 -12.36 -33.13
CA SER A 382 -3.18 -11.42 -34.11
C SER A 382 -3.64 -11.69 -35.53
N ASP A 383 -4.88 -12.17 -35.70
CA ASP A 383 -5.60 -12.15 -36.98
C ASP A 383 -7.05 -11.73 -36.70
N GLU A 384 -7.28 -10.42 -36.57
CA GLU A 384 -8.47 -9.70 -37.05
C GLU A 384 -8.23 -8.18 -37.02
#